data_AF-A0A2V7F8J7-F1
#
_entry.id   AF-A0A2V7F8J7-F1
#
_cell.length_a   1.000
_cell.length_b   1.000
_cell.length_c   1.000
_cell.angle_alpha   90.00
_cell.angle_beta   90.00
_cell.angle_gamma   90.00
#
_symmetry.space_group_name_H-M   'P 1'
#
loop_
_entity.id
_entity.type
_entity.pdbx_description
1 polymer ?
#
loop_
_entity_poly.entity_id
_entity_poly.type
_entity_poly.pdbx_seq_one_letter_code
_entity_poly.pdbx_strand_id
1 'polypeptide(L)'
;MPARVTRGRRATHGRARGARPRVRPRLCDDGAARGPSAREPLHLARLRRVQCGARPRGRRPVTGSEVAAVGVVTGWGRSAVALPPDAVRAAAGRRVIAVEPPRAAGERFRRATRECQLGVAAVEALLREASLGPEAIRGDETALVYVTAAAYGSSNRAFIRAIASSTLHFPYTAPSAVPAEVAIEFGLTGPYVILIGGAAATIDGLWQATLLLRRGQCRRALVLAVETFAECEDLWARGRWLVRPPLVESAACALVVPGPWRATYAPAPAPSPLEALARARAGETLACAPLIALALARAAGDAGPVTLTGEWRGRRAGLAWEAH
;
A
#
# COMPACT_ATOMS: atom_id res chain seq x y z
N MET A 1 -0.93 -53.62 -33.77
CA MET A 1 -2.37 -53.62 -34.11
C MET A 1 -2.98 -52.29 -33.70
N PRO A 2 -3.15 -51.31 -34.62
CA PRO A 2 -3.82 -50.04 -34.31
C PRO A 2 -5.28 -50.05 -34.82
N ALA A 3 -6.24 -49.72 -33.96
CA ALA A 3 -7.63 -49.55 -34.35
C ALA A 3 -7.92 -48.10 -34.73
N ARG A 4 -8.60 -47.96 -35.87
CA ARG A 4 -8.84 -46.75 -36.67
C ARG A 4 -9.96 -45.86 -36.11
N VAL A 5 -9.85 -44.60 -36.51
CA VAL A 5 -10.83 -43.52 -36.52
C VAL A 5 -12.18 -43.94 -37.13
N THR A 6 -13.28 -43.47 -36.53
CA THR A 6 -14.56 -43.23 -37.22
C THR A 6 -15.07 -41.82 -36.97
N ARG A 7 -15.12 -41.04 -38.06
CA ARG A 7 -15.79 -39.73 -38.20
C ARG A 7 -17.26 -39.95 -38.57
N GLY A 8 -18.15 -39.15 -37.99
CA GLY A 8 -19.51 -38.91 -38.48
C GLY A 8 -20.36 -38.28 -37.38
N ARG A 9 -21.26 -37.31 -37.60
CA ARG A 9 -21.71 -36.57 -38.77
C ARG A 9 -22.44 -35.34 -38.21
N ARG A 10 -22.36 -34.20 -38.90
CA ARG A 10 -23.11 -32.98 -38.59
C ARG A 10 -24.62 -33.25 -38.65
N ALA A 11 -25.38 -32.66 -37.74
CA ALA A 11 -26.81 -32.40 -37.91
C ALA A 11 -27.09 -30.90 -37.67
N THR A 12 -27.77 -30.32 -38.64
CA THR A 12 -28.16 -28.91 -38.79
C THR A 12 -29.53 -28.64 -38.20
N HIS A 13 -29.64 -27.47 -37.54
CA HIS A 13 -30.79 -26.57 -37.39
C HIS A 13 -32.23 -27.11 -37.22
N GLY A 14 -32.80 -26.83 -36.03
CA GLY A 14 -34.22 -26.57 -35.82
C GLY A 14 -34.40 -25.17 -35.20
N ARG A 15 -35.24 -24.34 -35.83
CA ARG A 15 -35.55 -22.94 -35.47
C ARG A 15 -36.44 -22.85 -34.22
N ALA A 16 -36.15 -21.91 -33.32
CA ALA A 16 -37.15 -21.31 -32.43
C ALA A 16 -37.04 -19.77 -32.52
N ARG A 17 -38.19 -19.14 -32.73
CA ARG A 17 -38.42 -17.73 -33.07
C ARG A 17 -38.66 -16.88 -31.81
N GLY A 18 -38.28 -15.59 -31.90
CA GLY A 18 -38.78 -14.48 -31.06
C GLY A 18 -38.11 -14.36 -29.69
N ALA A 19 -37.66 -13.21 -29.18
CA ALA A 19 -37.86 -11.82 -29.55
C ALA A 19 -36.62 -11.00 -29.16
N ARG A 20 -36.24 -10.01 -29.99
CA ARG A 20 -35.19 -9.02 -29.70
C ARG A 20 -35.83 -7.70 -29.27
N PRO A 21 -35.39 -7.04 -28.19
CA PRO A 21 -35.66 -5.63 -27.99
C PRO A 21 -34.72 -4.81 -28.90
N ARG A 22 -35.32 -4.06 -29.82
CA ARG A 22 -34.65 -3.04 -30.64
C ARG A 22 -34.39 -1.81 -29.76
N VAL A 23 -33.14 -1.46 -29.53
CA VAL A 23 -32.77 -0.09 -29.11
C VAL A 23 -31.80 0.45 -30.16
N ARG A 24 -32.26 1.43 -30.94
CA ARG A 24 -31.44 2.19 -31.89
C ARG A 24 -30.67 3.27 -31.15
N PRO A 25 -29.41 3.56 -31.50
CA PRO A 25 -28.74 4.78 -31.06
C PRO A 25 -29.23 5.94 -31.93
N ARG A 26 -29.58 7.07 -31.32
CA ARG A 26 -29.72 8.35 -32.01
C ARG A 26 -28.72 9.32 -31.37
N LEU A 27 -27.65 9.57 -32.11
CA LEU A 27 -26.86 10.79 -32.04
C LEU A 27 -27.58 11.85 -32.87
N CYS A 28 -27.91 12.98 -32.26
CA CYS A 28 -28.05 14.30 -32.90
C CYS A 28 -27.63 15.34 -31.87
N ASP A 29 -26.58 16.09 -32.21
CA ASP A 29 -26.35 17.44 -31.69
C ASP A 29 -27.45 18.38 -32.20
N ASP A 30 -27.91 19.29 -31.34
CA ASP A 30 -28.01 20.73 -31.66
C ASP A 30 -28.56 21.56 -30.48
N GLY A 31 -27.82 22.61 -30.13
CA GLY A 31 -28.34 23.98 -29.99
C GLY A 31 -29.43 24.31 -28.95
N ALA A 32 -28.99 24.87 -27.82
CA ALA A 32 -29.56 26.01 -27.10
C ALA A 32 -31.01 25.98 -26.55
N ALA A 33 -31.12 25.88 -25.20
CA ALA A 33 -31.88 26.82 -24.36
C ALA A 33 -31.58 26.57 -22.87
N ARG A 34 -30.97 27.54 -22.18
CA ARG A 34 -30.77 27.52 -20.72
C ARG A 34 -32.10 27.80 -20.01
N GLY A 35 -32.77 26.75 -19.54
CA GLY A 35 -33.83 26.83 -18.53
C GLY A 35 -33.28 26.76 -17.10
N PRO A 36 -33.98 27.29 -16.09
CA PRO A 36 -33.48 27.38 -14.73
C PRO A 36 -33.26 25.99 -14.13
N SER A 37 -32.06 25.73 -13.63
CA SER A 37 -31.67 24.45 -13.02
C SER A 37 -32.60 24.08 -11.88
N ALA A 38 -33.16 22.87 -11.93
CA ALA A 38 -33.86 22.23 -10.83
C ALA A 38 -33.04 22.39 -9.54
N ARG A 39 -33.70 22.88 -8.48
CA ARG A 39 -33.08 23.10 -7.16
C ARG A 39 -32.41 21.82 -6.71
N GLU A 40 -31.08 21.86 -6.60
CA GLU A 40 -30.27 20.79 -6.04
C GLU A 40 -30.78 20.48 -4.62
N PRO A 41 -31.05 19.21 -4.27
CA PRO A 41 -31.50 18.87 -2.93
C PRO A 41 -30.50 19.34 -1.88
N LEU A 42 -30.97 20.04 -0.84
CA LEU A 42 -30.13 20.64 0.21
C LEU A 42 -29.15 19.66 0.87
N HIS A 43 -29.42 18.35 0.83
CA HIS A 43 -28.53 17.32 1.36
C HIS A 43 -27.28 17.08 0.49
N LEU A 44 -27.36 17.25 -0.84
CA LEU A 44 -26.20 17.18 -1.75
C LEU A 44 -25.33 18.43 -1.68
N ALA A 45 -25.94 19.61 -1.51
CA ALA A 45 -25.21 20.86 -1.29
C ALA A 45 -24.45 20.86 0.05
N ARG A 46 -25.00 20.23 1.09
CA ARG A 46 -24.31 20.02 2.38
C ARG A 46 -23.17 19.02 2.26
N LEU A 47 -23.33 17.93 1.50
CA LEU A 47 -22.24 16.98 1.21
C LEU A 47 -21.10 17.63 0.44
N ARG A 48 -21.39 18.50 -0.54
CA ARG A 48 -20.35 19.28 -1.23
C ARG A 48 -19.66 20.29 -0.31
N ARG A 49 -20.36 20.92 0.63
CA ARG A 49 -19.71 21.79 1.65
C ARG A 49 -18.85 21.01 2.64
N VAL A 50 -19.19 19.76 2.93
CA VAL A 50 -18.36 18.86 3.78
C VAL A 50 -17.16 18.31 3.01
N GLN A 51 -17.30 18.08 1.69
CA GLN A 51 -16.18 17.71 0.80
C GLN A 51 -15.25 18.90 0.49
N CYS A 52 -15.78 20.13 0.52
CA CYS A 52 -15.00 21.36 0.55
C CYS A 52 -14.55 21.69 1.98
N GLY A 53 -13.82 20.76 2.60
CA GLY A 53 -13.16 20.99 3.89
C GLY A 53 -12.33 22.28 3.86
N ALA A 54 -12.34 23.00 4.98
CA ALA A 54 -11.73 24.31 5.17
C ALA A 54 -10.34 24.40 4.51
N ARG A 55 -10.15 25.39 3.63
CA ARG A 55 -8.80 25.76 3.19
C ARG A 55 -7.98 26.09 4.44
N PRO A 56 -6.79 25.50 4.65
CA PRO A 56 -5.92 25.92 5.73
C PRO A 56 -5.58 27.39 5.51
N ARG A 57 -6.20 28.27 6.32
CA ARG A 57 -5.91 29.71 6.27
C ARG A 57 -4.51 29.90 6.85
N GLY A 58 -3.58 30.43 6.05
CA GLY A 58 -2.34 31.05 6.54
C GLY A 58 -1.07 30.19 6.63
N ARG A 59 -1.01 29.00 6.03
CA ARG A 59 0.25 28.22 6.03
C ARG A 59 1.17 28.63 4.87
N ARG A 60 2.44 28.91 5.18
CA ARG A 60 3.48 29.16 4.16
C ARG A 60 3.52 27.96 3.20
N PRO A 61 3.64 28.21 1.89
CA PRO A 61 3.76 27.14 0.92
C PRO A 61 5.01 26.31 1.24
N VAL A 62 4.81 25.01 1.44
CA VAL A 62 5.90 24.04 1.57
C VAL A 62 6.40 23.73 0.16
N THR A 63 7.66 24.06 -0.12
CA THR A 63 8.29 23.88 -1.44
C THR A 63 8.91 22.49 -1.59
N GLY A 64 9.42 21.92 -0.51
CA GLY A 64 10.07 20.61 -0.47
C GLY A 64 9.60 19.71 0.67
N SER A 65 10.05 18.47 0.65
CA SER A 65 9.76 17.47 1.68
C SER A 65 10.97 16.58 1.90
N GLU A 66 11.04 15.92 3.03
CA GLU A 66 12.07 14.94 3.33
C GLU A 66 11.50 13.78 4.13
N VAL A 67 12.22 12.66 4.12
CA VAL A 67 11.92 11.49 4.97
C VAL A 67 12.74 11.62 6.26
N ALA A 68 12.08 12.01 7.34
CA ALA A 68 12.73 12.26 8.64
C ALA A 68 13.20 10.97 9.32
N ALA A 69 12.42 9.89 9.20
CA ALA A 69 12.73 8.59 9.80
C ALA A 69 12.00 7.46 9.08
N VAL A 70 12.50 6.23 9.24
CA VAL A 70 11.85 5.02 8.73
C VAL A 70 11.94 3.89 9.76
N GLY A 71 10.78 3.41 10.22
CA GLY A 71 10.67 2.20 11.03
C GLY A 71 10.58 0.96 10.16
N VAL A 72 11.29 -0.10 10.51
CA VAL A 72 11.29 -1.37 9.78
C VAL A 72 11.15 -2.56 10.74
N VAL A 73 10.26 -3.48 10.41
CA VAL A 73 10.11 -4.80 11.03
C VAL A 73 10.03 -5.83 9.90
N THR A 74 10.92 -6.82 9.90
CA THR A 74 10.98 -7.87 8.87
C THR A 74 11.18 -9.24 9.50
N GLY A 75 11.05 -10.30 8.70
CA GLY A 75 11.42 -11.65 9.11
C GLY A 75 12.90 -11.81 9.51
N TRP A 76 13.76 -10.83 9.18
CA TRP A 76 15.15 -10.79 9.62
C TRP A 76 15.36 -10.09 10.97
N GLY A 77 14.36 -9.35 11.45
CA GLY A 77 14.43 -8.57 12.68
C GLY A 77 13.93 -7.14 12.52
N ARG A 78 14.20 -6.32 13.54
CA ARG A 78 13.80 -4.91 13.61
C ARG A 78 14.94 -4.02 13.13
N SER A 79 14.62 -2.90 12.47
CA SER A 79 15.53 -1.93 11.84
C SER A 79 16.24 -2.44 10.58
N ALA A 80 16.83 -1.51 9.82
CA ALA A 80 17.63 -1.83 8.64
C ALA A 80 18.94 -2.58 8.99
N VAL A 81 19.46 -2.41 10.22
CA VAL A 81 20.70 -3.05 10.68
C VAL A 81 20.54 -4.57 10.81
N ALA A 82 19.33 -5.05 11.11
CA ALA A 82 19.04 -6.48 11.21
C ALA A 82 19.00 -7.20 9.85
N LEU A 83 18.98 -6.46 8.74
CA LEU A 83 18.94 -7.06 7.40
C LEU A 83 20.29 -7.74 7.09
N PRO A 84 20.28 -9.00 6.63
CA PRO A 84 21.51 -9.68 6.25
C PRO A 84 22.19 -8.96 5.08
N PRO A 85 23.52 -9.12 4.89
CA PRO A 85 24.22 -8.58 3.74
C PRO A 85 23.72 -9.19 2.41
N ASP A 86 23.22 -10.43 2.45
CA ASP A 86 22.61 -11.13 1.33
C ASP A 86 21.44 -11.99 1.83
N ALA A 87 20.22 -11.61 1.46
CA ALA A 87 19.00 -12.28 1.87
C ALA A 87 18.85 -13.69 1.27
N VAL A 88 19.33 -13.91 0.05
CA VAL A 88 19.24 -15.22 -0.62
C VAL A 88 20.13 -16.22 0.11
N ARG A 89 21.37 -15.82 0.42
CA ARG A 89 22.29 -16.64 1.19
C ARG A 89 21.77 -16.89 2.61
N ALA A 90 21.29 -15.85 3.30
CA ALA A 90 20.76 -15.97 4.66
C ALA A 90 19.47 -16.81 4.73
N ALA A 91 18.69 -16.85 3.65
CA ALA A 91 17.49 -17.69 3.59
C ALA A 91 17.82 -19.18 3.57
N ALA A 92 19.01 -19.57 3.09
CA ALA A 92 19.46 -20.97 3.06
C ALA A 92 18.40 -21.91 2.43
N GLY A 93 17.79 -21.47 1.32
CA GLY A 93 16.75 -22.22 0.61
C GLY A 93 15.32 -22.06 1.14
N ARG A 94 15.11 -21.39 2.28
CA ARG A 94 13.77 -21.04 2.76
C ARG A 94 13.08 -20.10 1.77
N ARG A 95 11.82 -20.40 1.45
CA ARG A 95 11.02 -19.59 0.51
C ARG A 95 10.35 -18.40 1.17
N VAL A 96 9.86 -18.58 2.40
CA VAL A 96 9.24 -17.54 3.20
C VAL A 96 10.07 -17.33 4.46
N ILE A 97 10.36 -16.07 4.77
CA ILE A 97 10.97 -15.66 6.02
C ILE A 97 9.91 -14.89 6.79
N ALA A 98 9.32 -15.56 7.77
CA ALA A 98 8.22 -15.01 8.53
C ALA A 98 8.70 -14.05 9.62
N VAL A 99 7.92 -13.01 9.91
CA VAL A 99 8.14 -12.14 11.07
C VAL A 99 7.62 -12.85 12.32
N GLU A 100 8.42 -12.88 13.39
CA GLU A 100 7.92 -13.34 14.69
C GLU A 100 6.71 -12.47 15.12
N PRO A 101 5.55 -13.05 15.46
CA PRO A 101 4.35 -12.27 15.74
C PRO A 101 4.57 -11.20 16.82
N PRO A 102 4.43 -9.90 16.48
CA PRO A 102 4.60 -8.84 17.47
C PRO A 102 3.44 -8.87 18.46
N ARG A 103 3.72 -9.12 19.74
CA ARG A 103 2.70 -9.07 20.80
C ARG A 103 2.43 -7.62 21.17
N ALA A 104 1.54 -6.95 20.45
CA ALA A 104 1.01 -5.66 20.87
C ALA A 104 0.28 -5.84 22.22
N ALA A 105 0.63 -5.01 23.21
CA ALA A 105 0.05 -5.10 24.54
C ALA A 105 -1.40 -4.57 24.54
N GLY A 106 -2.25 -5.17 25.37
CA GLY A 106 -3.59 -4.66 25.65
C GLY A 106 -4.73 -5.44 24.99
N GLU A 107 -5.88 -5.39 25.65
CA GLU A 107 -7.13 -6.09 25.29
C GLU A 107 -7.62 -5.78 23.87
N ARG A 108 -7.32 -4.59 23.38
CA ARG A 108 -7.73 -4.12 22.06
C ARG A 108 -7.24 -5.03 20.94
N PHE A 109 -5.99 -5.48 21.01
CA PHE A 109 -5.38 -6.28 19.95
C PHE A 109 -5.67 -7.77 20.08
N ARG A 110 -6.47 -8.19 21.08
CA ARG A 110 -6.87 -9.58 21.28
C ARG A 110 -7.46 -10.22 20.01
N ARG A 111 -8.12 -9.42 19.17
CA ARG A 111 -8.75 -9.87 17.91
C ARG A 111 -8.03 -9.39 16.65
N ALA A 112 -6.99 -8.56 16.81
CA ALA A 112 -6.27 -7.98 15.69
C ALA A 112 -5.52 -9.06 14.94
N THR A 113 -5.65 -9.05 13.62
CA THR A 113 -4.89 -9.95 12.76
C THR A 113 -3.40 -9.61 12.79
N ARG A 114 -2.60 -10.53 12.31
CA ARG A 114 -1.15 -10.42 12.36
C ARG A 114 -0.63 -9.22 11.57
N GLU A 115 -1.22 -8.91 10.42
CA GLU A 115 -0.89 -7.71 9.67
C GLU A 115 -1.25 -6.41 10.40
N CYS A 116 -2.33 -6.38 11.20
CA CYS A 116 -2.66 -5.22 12.03
C CYS A 116 -1.59 -5.00 13.11
N GLN A 117 -1.17 -6.07 13.80
CA GLN A 117 -0.13 -6.00 14.81
C GLN A 117 1.22 -5.57 14.20
N LEU A 118 1.55 -6.04 12.99
CA LEU A 118 2.72 -5.60 12.25
C LEU A 118 2.65 -4.13 11.85
N GLY A 119 1.49 -3.64 11.43
CA GLY A 119 1.27 -2.22 11.15
C GLY A 119 1.56 -1.33 12.35
N VAL A 120 1.05 -1.71 13.53
CA VAL A 120 1.34 -1.01 14.80
C VAL A 120 2.84 -1.08 15.12
N ALA A 121 3.44 -2.27 15.03
CA ALA A 121 4.86 -2.47 15.33
C ALA A 121 5.80 -1.66 14.42
N ALA A 122 5.42 -1.43 13.16
CA ALA A 122 6.18 -0.58 12.23
C ALA A 122 6.11 0.91 12.59
N VAL A 123 4.94 1.40 13.03
CA VAL A 123 4.82 2.78 13.53
C VAL A 123 5.58 2.96 14.85
N GLU A 124 5.52 2.00 15.77
CA GLU A 124 6.37 2.04 16.96
C GLU A 124 7.87 2.02 16.63
N ALA A 125 8.27 1.23 15.63
CA ALA A 125 9.66 1.21 15.16
C ALA A 125 10.08 2.56 14.59
N LEU A 126 9.18 3.22 13.84
CA LEU A 126 9.41 4.56 13.32
C LEU A 126 9.55 5.58 14.44
N LEU A 127 8.67 5.53 15.44
CA LEU A 127 8.71 6.45 16.58
C LEU A 127 10.01 6.30 17.38
N ARG A 128 10.48 5.06 17.59
CA ARG A 128 11.79 4.80 18.21
C ARG A 128 12.94 5.36 17.37
N GLU A 129 12.94 5.11 16.06
CA GLU A 129 13.96 5.62 15.14
C GLU A 129 14.02 7.16 15.14
N ALA A 130 12.85 7.79 15.22
CA ALA A 130 12.72 9.25 15.26
C ALA A 130 12.95 9.86 16.66
N SER A 131 13.14 9.03 17.70
CA SER A 131 13.12 9.48 19.10
C SER A 131 11.87 10.29 19.47
N LEU A 132 10.70 9.87 18.96
CA LEU A 132 9.41 10.52 19.16
C LEU A 132 8.47 9.67 20.03
N GLY A 133 7.63 10.34 20.81
CA GLY A 133 6.46 9.72 21.46
C GLY A 133 5.25 9.64 20.53
N PRO A 134 4.25 8.80 20.83
CA PRO A 134 3.02 8.68 20.03
C PRO A 134 2.22 9.99 19.93
N GLU A 135 2.32 10.86 20.94
CA GLU A 135 1.69 12.19 20.94
C GLU A 135 2.19 13.09 19.80
N ALA A 136 3.41 12.87 19.30
CA ALA A 136 4.00 13.67 18.22
C ALA A 136 3.29 13.47 16.87
N ILE A 137 2.59 12.34 16.69
CA ILE A 137 1.88 11.99 15.45
C ILE A 137 0.36 12.03 15.61
N ARG A 138 -0.18 12.16 16.82
CA ARG A 138 -1.61 12.19 17.09
C ARG A 138 -2.32 13.38 16.44
N GLY A 139 -3.60 13.20 16.10
CA GLY A 139 -4.50 14.26 15.66
C GLY A 139 -4.68 14.35 14.15
N ASP A 140 -5.22 15.49 13.71
CA ASP A 140 -5.61 15.76 12.32
C ASP A 140 -4.46 16.29 11.44
N GLU A 141 -3.36 16.71 12.08
CA GLU A 141 -2.18 17.22 11.38
C GLU A 141 -1.28 16.13 10.79
N THR A 142 -1.58 14.86 11.04
CA THR A 142 -0.83 13.71 10.52
C THR A 142 -1.68 12.94 9.52
N ALA A 143 -1.23 12.88 8.27
CA ALA A 143 -1.82 12.01 7.26
C ALA A 143 -1.33 10.56 7.43
N LEU A 144 -2.17 9.59 7.09
CA LEU A 144 -1.81 8.18 6.96
C LEU A 144 -2.06 7.71 5.54
N VAL A 145 -0.99 7.30 4.85
CA VAL A 145 -1.03 6.65 3.55
C VAL A 145 -0.60 5.20 3.74
N TYR A 146 -1.52 4.27 3.55
CA TYR A 146 -1.26 2.85 3.65
C TYR A 146 -1.15 2.19 2.29
N VAL A 147 -0.17 1.30 2.13
CA VAL A 147 0.12 0.61 0.88
C VAL A 147 0.34 -0.88 1.11
N THR A 148 -0.15 -1.70 0.20
CA THR A 148 0.03 -3.16 0.25
C THR A 148 -0.06 -3.77 -1.15
N ALA A 149 0.58 -4.91 -1.35
CA ALA A 149 0.48 -5.75 -2.54
C ALA A 149 -0.44 -6.94 -2.30
N ALA A 150 -0.29 -7.61 -1.15
CA ALA A 150 -1.09 -8.78 -0.79
C ALA A 150 -2.47 -8.41 -0.24
N ALA A 151 -2.68 -7.14 0.10
CA ALA A 151 -3.89 -6.65 0.74
C ALA A 151 -4.23 -7.50 1.97
N TYR A 152 -5.34 -8.21 1.91
CA TYR A 152 -5.90 -9.01 2.99
C TYR A 152 -5.81 -10.51 2.68
N GLY A 153 -4.93 -10.94 1.77
CA GLY A 153 -4.83 -12.33 1.32
C GLY A 153 -4.71 -13.35 2.46
N SER A 154 -3.81 -13.11 3.42
CA SER A 154 -3.63 -13.95 4.61
C SER A 154 -4.89 -14.02 5.47
N SER A 155 -5.47 -12.88 5.83
CA SER A 155 -6.68 -12.84 6.67
C SER A 155 -7.92 -13.35 5.98
N ASN A 156 -8.05 -13.17 4.66
CA ASN A 156 -9.09 -13.82 3.88
C ASN A 156 -8.96 -15.33 3.91
N ARG A 157 -7.75 -15.85 3.74
CA ARG A 157 -7.51 -17.29 3.78
C ARG A 157 -7.81 -17.86 5.16
N ALA A 158 -7.37 -17.19 6.22
CA ALA A 158 -7.69 -17.56 7.59
C ALA A 158 -9.21 -17.54 7.83
N PHE A 159 -9.88 -16.46 7.44
CA PHE A 159 -11.32 -16.31 7.55
C PHE A 159 -12.06 -17.41 6.79
N ILE A 160 -11.77 -17.63 5.50
CA ILE A 160 -12.42 -18.65 4.66
C ILE A 160 -12.28 -20.04 5.26
N ARG A 161 -11.09 -20.39 5.78
CA ARG A 161 -10.86 -21.67 6.46
C ARG A 161 -11.60 -21.78 7.79
N ALA A 162 -11.83 -20.65 8.46
CA ALA A 162 -12.52 -20.53 9.73
C ALA A 162 -14.01 -20.17 9.60
N ILE A 163 -14.61 -20.14 8.39
CA ILE A 163 -16.03 -19.72 8.19
C ILE A 163 -17.00 -20.53 9.07
N ALA A 164 -16.64 -21.76 9.44
CA ALA A 164 -17.43 -22.58 10.36
C ALA A 164 -17.38 -22.14 11.84
N SER A 165 -16.55 -21.17 12.24
CA SER A 165 -16.25 -20.86 13.65
C SER A 165 -16.54 -19.45 14.15
N SER A 166 -16.57 -18.39 13.32
CA SER A 166 -17.01 -17.05 13.77
C SER A 166 -17.12 -15.99 12.66
N THR A 167 -18.14 -15.12 12.73
CA THR A 167 -18.24 -13.89 11.90
C THR A 167 -17.43 -12.71 12.44
N LEU A 168 -16.88 -12.81 13.66
CA LEU A 168 -16.18 -11.71 14.35
C LEU A 168 -14.94 -11.19 13.60
N HIS A 169 -14.31 -12.00 12.76
CA HIS A 169 -13.12 -11.62 11.99
C HIS A 169 -13.44 -11.03 10.61
N PHE A 170 -14.71 -10.96 10.21
CA PHE A 170 -15.09 -10.40 8.92
C PHE A 170 -14.57 -8.97 8.69
N PRO A 171 -14.62 -8.02 9.67
CA PRO A 171 -14.05 -6.69 9.47
C PRO A 171 -12.55 -6.67 9.15
N TYR A 172 -11.80 -7.67 9.62
CA TYR A 172 -10.36 -7.81 9.35
C TYR A 172 -10.04 -8.39 7.96
N THR A 173 -11.06 -8.70 7.17
CA THR A 173 -10.90 -9.10 5.76
C THR A 173 -10.90 -7.91 4.80
N ALA A 174 -11.05 -6.69 5.29
CA ALA A 174 -10.98 -5.49 4.46
C ALA A 174 -9.54 -4.93 4.37
N PRO A 175 -9.10 -4.37 3.21
CA PRO A 175 -7.83 -3.65 3.11
C PRO A 175 -7.64 -2.54 4.13
N SER A 176 -8.75 -1.99 4.64
CA SER A 176 -8.75 -0.89 5.60
C SER A 176 -8.47 -1.32 7.02
N ALA A 177 -8.47 -2.62 7.35
CA ALA A 177 -8.32 -3.09 8.72
C ALA A 177 -6.98 -2.69 9.35
N VAL A 178 -5.86 -2.91 8.63
CA VAL A 178 -4.51 -2.53 9.09
C VAL A 178 -4.40 -1.05 9.37
N PRO A 179 -4.65 -0.16 8.39
CA PRO A 179 -4.52 1.27 8.64
C PRO A 179 -5.56 1.82 9.61
N ALA A 180 -6.74 1.20 9.76
CA ALA A 180 -7.73 1.63 10.74
C ALA A 180 -7.25 1.33 12.16
N GLU A 181 -6.69 0.15 12.40
CA GLU A 181 -6.11 -0.18 13.70
C GLU A 181 -4.96 0.76 14.05
N VAL A 182 -4.08 1.04 13.10
CA VAL A 182 -2.99 2.02 13.29
C VAL A 182 -3.55 3.41 13.59
N ALA A 183 -4.54 3.88 12.82
CA ALA A 183 -5.14 5.19 13.04
C ALA A 183 -5.79 5.30 14.42
N ILE A 184 -6.56 4.29 14.84
CA ILE A 184 -7.20 4.30 16.16
C ILE A 184 -6.15 4.19 17.27
N GLU A 185 -5.04 3.45 17.09
CA GLU A 185 -3.97 3.30 18.10
C GLU A 185 -3.20 4.59 18.35
N PHE A 186 -2.80 5.25 17.28
CA PHE A 186 -2.02 6.48 17.40
C PHE A 186 -2.89 7.75 17.41
N GLY A 187 -4.23 7.60 17.43
CA GLY A 187 -5.19 8.70 17.44
C GLY A 187 -5.08 9.59 16.20
N LEU A 188 -4.87 9.00 15.02
CA LEU A 188 -4.73 9.70 13.75
C LEU A 188 -6.11 10.02 13.18
N THR A 189 -6.38 11.30 12.95
CA THR A 189 -7.66 11.79 12.40
C THR A 189 -7.48 12.64 11.15
N GLY A 190 -6.25 12.73 10.62
CA GLY A 190 -5.93 13.48 9.42
C GLY A 190 -6.27 12.74 8.11
N PRO A 191 -5.76 13.22 6.96
CA PRO A 191 -6.01 12.59 5.67
C PRO A 191 -5.62 11.11 5.66
N TYR A 192 -6.50 10.26 5.12
CA TYR A 192 -6.38 8.81 5.18
C TYR A 192 -6.53 8.21 3.78
N VAL A 193 -5.52 7.50 3.31
CA VAL A 193 -5.47 6.95 1.93
C VAL A 193 -5.00 5.49 1.98
N ILE A 194 -5.62 4.64 1.17
CA ILE A 194 -5.22 3.25 0.98
C ILE A 194 -4.90 3.03 -0.50
N LEU A 195 -3.72 2.48 -0.78
CA LEU A 195 -3.27 2.10 -2.12
C LEU A 195 -2.98 0.59 -2.15
N ILE A 196 -3.38 -0.06 -3.24
CA ILE A 196 -3.08 -1.47 -3.48
C ILE A 196 -2.32 -1.58 -4.80
N GLY A 197 -1.09 -2.09 -4.76
CA GLY A 197 -0.26 -2.17 -5.97
C GLY A 197 1.24 -2.33 -5.75
N GLY A 198 1.67 -2.90 -4.63
CA GLY A 198 3.08 -3.24 -4.38
C GLY A 198 4.04 -2.06 -4.40
N ALA A 199 5.30 -2.33 -4.75
CA ALA A 199 6.37 -1.33 -4.68
C ALA A 199 6.08 -0.07 -5.51
N ALA A 200 5.46 -0.21 -6.70
CA ALA A 200 5.08 0.94 -7.52
C ALA A 200 4.02 1.82 -6.83
N ALA A 201 3.04 1.22 -6.16
CA ALA A 201 2.06 1.97 -5.37
C ALA A 201 2.67 2.63 -4.12
N THR A 202 3.76 2.08 -3.58
CA THR A 202 4.47 2.72 -2.45
C THR A 202 5.19 3.99 -2.91
N ILE A 203 5.74 4.00 -4.12
CA ILE A 203 6.25 5.23 -4.74
C ILE A 203 5.13 6.26 -4.93
N ASP A 204 3.95 5.83 -5.41
CA ASP A 204 2.77 6.72 -5.50
C ASP A 204 2.34 7.24 -4.11
N GLY A 205 2.43 6.40 -3.08
CA GLY A 205 2.10 6.75 -1.70
C GLY A 205 3.04 7.80 -1.11
N LEU A 206 4.35 7.67 -1.35
CA LEU A 206 5.34 8.68 -0.98
C LEU A 206 5.09 10.00 -1.73
N TRP A 207 4.80 9.93 -3.02
CA TRP A 207 4.43 11.12 -3.81
C TRP A 207 3.16 11.79 -3.28
N GLN A 208 2.12 11.00 -2.97
CA GLN A 208 0.88 11.50 -2.38
C GLN A 208 1.14 12.17 -1.03
N ALA A 209 1.98 11.59 -0.17
CA ALA A 209 2.39 12.20 1.09
C ALA A 209 3.04 13.58 0.87
N THR A 210 3.96 13.70 -0.09
CA THR A 210 4.53 15.01 -0.46
C THR A 210 3.47 15.99 -0.95
N LEU A 211 2.51 15.55 -1.77
CA LEU A 211 1.42 16.42 -2.24
C LEU A 211 0.51 16.91 -1.11
N LEU A 212 0.19 16.07 -0.14
CA LEU A 212 -0.62 16.44 1.03
C LEU A 212 0.09 17.54 1.85
N LEU A 213 1.40 17.41 2.06
CA LEU A 213 2.23 18.41 2.74
C LEU A 213 2.27 19.74 1.97
N ARG A 214 2.55 19.68 0.66
CA ARG A 214 2.62 20.87 -0.21
C ARG A 214 1.31 21.63 -0.29
N ARG A 215 0.18 20.91 -0.22
CA ARG A 215 -1.17 21.50 -0.20
C ARG A 215 -1.60 21.99 1.19
N GLY A 216 -0.76 21.81 2.21
CA GLY A 216 -1.06 22.19 3.59
C GLY A 216 -2.15 21.36 4.25
N GLN A 217 -2.48 20.19 3.70
CA GLN A 217 -3.54 19.30 4.19
C GLN A 217 -3.13 18.51 5.44
N CYS A 218 -1.82 18.40 5.68
CA CYS A 218 -1.23 17.88 6.91
C CYS A 218 0.10 18.59 7.18
N ARG A 219 0.66 18.43 8.38
CA ARG A 219 2.02 18.88 8.73
C ARG A 219 3.06 17.79 8.61
N ARG A 220 2.62 16.54 8.68
CA ARG A 220 3.44 15.34 8.53
C ARG A 220 2.59 14.24 7.92
N ALA A 221 3.24 13.27 7.30
CA ALA A 221 2.57 12.12 6.71
C ALA A 221 3.31 10.84 7.07
N LEU A 222 2.55 9.82 7.45
CA LEU A 222 3.03 8.46 7.60
C LEU A 222 2.75 7.70 6.31
N VAL A 223 3.77 7.06 5.75
CA VAL A 223 3.61 6.11 4.65
C VAL A 223 3.91 4.72 5.19
N LEU A 224 2.86 3.93 5.40
CA LEU A 224 2.91 2.60 5.99
C LEU A 224 2.72 1.53 4.92
N ALA A 225 3.56 0.51 4.91
CA ALA A 225 3.34 -0.69 4.12
C ALA A 225 3.46 -1.94 5.00
N VAL A 226 2.58 -2.93 4.76
CA VAL A 226 2.57 -4.21 5.47
C VAL A 226 2.32 -5.35 4.49
N GLU A 227 3.11 -6.41 4.62
CA GLU A 227 3.03 -7.62 3.81
C GLU A 227 3.22 -8.87 4.69
N THR A 228 2.24 -9.77 4.64
CA THR A 228 2.25 -11.08 5.30
C THR A 228 2.00 -12.18 4.28
N PHE A 229 2.64 -13.33 4.50
CA PHE A 229 2.71 -14.44 3.54
C PHE A 229 2.57 -15.82 4.19
N ALA A 230 2.87 -15.98 5.49
CA ALA A 230 2.96 -17.28 6.15
C ALA A 230 1.66 -18.09 6.00
N GLU A 231 0.51 -17.46 6.16
CA GLU A 231 -0.80 -18.09 6.06
C GLU A 231 -1.13 -18.53 4.61
N CYS A 232 -0.45 -17.92 3.63
CA CYS A 232 -0.60 -18.16 2.19
C CYS A 232 0.64 -18.81 1.55
N GLU A 233 1.57 -19.38 2.33
CA GLU A 233 2.84 -19.88 1.81
C GLU A 233 2.66 -20.90 0.68
N ASP A 234 1.69 -21.82 0.79
CA ASP A 234 1.38 -22.81 -0.24
C ASP A 234 0.89 -22.20 -1.56
N LEU A 235 0.22 -21.04 -1.51
CA LEU A 235 -0.22 -20.31 -2.69
C LEU A 235 0.99 -19.69 -3.39
N TRP A 236 1.90 -19.08 -2.65
CA TRP A 236 3.14 -18.50 -3.18
C TRP A 236 4.12 -19.57 -3.68
N ALA A 237 4.18 -20.73 -3.01
CA ALA A 237 4.95 -21.88 -3.47
C ALA A 237 4.45 -22.41 -4.83
N ARG A 238 3.13 -22.46 -5.02
CA ARG A 238 2.52 -22.81 -6.32
C ARG A 238 2.79 -21.74 -7.37
N GLY A 239 2.62 -20.47 -7.02
CA GLY A 239 2.89 -19.31 -7.88
C GLY A 239 4.36 -18.86 -7.93
N ARG A 240 5.33 -19.78 -7.79
CA ARG A 240 6.76 -19.44 -7.64
C ARG A 240 7.39 -18.60 -8.76
N TRP A 241 6.73 -18.48 -9.90
CA TRP A 241 7.16 -17.65 -11.04
C TRP A 241 6.69 -16.19 -10.92
N LEU A 242 5.80 -15.88 -9.96
CA LEU A 242 5.23 -14.54 -9.78
C LEU A 242 6.16 -13.59 -9.03
N VAL A 243 7.00 -14.13 -8.15
CA VAL A 243 7.84 -13.39 -7.20
C VAL A 243 9.12 -14.17 -6.96
N ARG A 244 10.24 -13.48 -6.75
CA ARG A 244 11.54 -14.12 -6.50
C ARG A 244 11.70 -14.43 -5.01
N PRO A 245 12.17 -15.63 -4.63
CA PRO A 245 12.47 -15.92 -3.23
C PRO A 245 13.77 -15.24 -2.76
N PRO A 246 13.95 -15.05 -1.44
CA PRO A 246 12.97 -15.32 -0.39
C PRO A 246 11.87 -14.25 -0.36
N LEU A 247 10.62 -14.67 -0.17
CA LEU A 247 9.55 -13.77 0.27
C LEU A 247 9.76 -13.46 1.74
N VAL A 248 9.79 -12.19 2.10
CA VAL A 248 10.07 -11.78 3.47
C VAL A 248 8.92 -10.94 3.95
N GLU A 249 8.26 -11.43 4.99
CA GLU A 249 7.20 -10.66 5.62
C GLU A 249 7.81 -9.40 6.23
N SER A 250 7.07 -8.31 6.10
CA SER A 250 7.61 -7.00 6.40
C SER A 250 6.51 -6.01 6.72
N ALA A 251 6.83 -5.11 7.63
CA ALA A 251 6.11 -3.88 7.84
C ALA A 251 7.11 -2.73 7.97
N ALA A 252 6.87 -1.66 7.23
CA ALA A 252 7.74 -0.50 7.23
C ALA A 252 6.90 0.78 7.21
N CYS A 253 7.34 1.80 7.94
CA CYS A 253 6.65 3.09 8.03
C CYS A 253 7.65 4.23 7.88
N ALA A 254 7.42 5.14 6.95
CA ALA A 254 8.23 6.35 6.78
C ALA A 254 7.48 7.58 7.29
N LEU A 255 8.20 8.46 8.00
CA LEU A 255 7.73 9.79 8.37
C LEU A 255 8.21 10.81 7.33
N VAL A 256 7.26 11.39 6.60
CA VAL A 256 7.51 12.47 5.63
C VAL A 256 7.11 13.80 6.24
N VAL A 257 8.02 14.77 6.18
CA VAL A 257 7.85 16.13 6.74
C VAL A 257 8.24 17.20 5.71
N PRO A 258 7.88 18.47 5.92
CA PRO A 258 8.46 19.58 5.17
C PRO A 258 9.98 19.57 5.28
N GLY A 259 10.66 19.74 4.16
CA GLY A 259 12.12 19.64 4.08
C GLY A 259 12.67 20.42 2.88
N PRO A 260 14.00 20.44 2.70
CA PRO A 260 14.65 21.24 1.66
C PRO A 260 14.53 20.64 0.25
N TRP A 261 14.19 19.35 0.13
CA TRP A 261 14.28 18.64 -1.13
C TRP A 261 13.02 18.71 -1.98
N ARG A 262 13.17 18.99 -3.27
CA ARG A 262 12.08 18.95 -4.22
C ARG A 262 11.81 17.50 -4.61
N ALA A 263 10.60 17.01 -4.36
CA ALA A 263 10.18 15.71 -4.85
C ALA A 263 9.68 15.80 -6.30
N THR A 264 10.15 14.89 -7.15
CA THR A 264 9.74 14.76 -8.55
C THR A 264 9.34 13.31 -8.84
N TYR A 265 8.14 13.13 -9.38
CA TYR A 265 7.59 11.83 -9.75
C TYR A 265 7.70 11.63 -11.26
N ALA A 266 8.22 10.48 -11.68
CA ALA A 266 8.26 10.08 -13.08
C ALA A 266 8.25 8.56 -13.22
N PRO A 267 7.74 7.99 -14.33
CA PRO A 267 8.05 6.63 -14.69
C PRO A 267 9.57 6.44 -14.80
N ALA A 268 10.08 5.34 -14.25
CA ALA A 268 11.51 5.04 -14.33
C ALA A 268 11.75 3.87 -15.30
N PRO A 269 12.71 3.96 -16.23
CA PRO A 269 12.99 2.89 -17.19
C PRO A 269 13.79 1.73 -16.58
N ALA A 270 14.47 1.96 -15.44
CA ALA A 270 15.38 1.01 -14.80
C ALA A 270 15.26 1.08 -13.26
N PRO A 271 15.68 0.01 -12.53
CA PRO A 271 15.78 0.06 -11.08
C PRO A 271 16.86 1.03 -10.59
N SER A 272 16.56 1.78 -9.55
CA SER A 272 17.56 2.56 -8.83
C SER A 272 18.51 1.63 -8.06
N PRO A 273 19.74 2.09 -7.75
CA PRO A 273 20.67 1.33 -6.91
C PRO A 273 20.06 0.93 -5.56
N LEU A 274 19.23 1.78 -4.97
CA LEU A 274 18.55 1.51 -3.71
C LEU A 274 17.49 0.41 -3.82
N GLU A 275 16.78 0.30 -4.95
CA GLU A 275 15.87 -0.84 -5.18
C GLU A 275 16.64 -2.15 -5.24
N ALA A 276 17.76 -2.18 -5.97
CA ALA A 276 18.62 -3.36 -6.07
C ALA A 276 19.21 -3.73 -4.70
N LEU A 277 19.68 -2.74 -3.93
CA LEU A 277 20.21 -2.94 -2.58
C LEU A 277 19.15 -3.49 -1.63
N ALA A 278 17.94 -2.90 -1.60
CA ALA A 278 16.85 -3.37 -0.76
C ALA A 278 16.48 -4.83 -1.08
N ARG A 279 16.41 -5.18 -2.37
CA ARG A 279 16.16 -6.56 -2.81
C ARG A 279 17.27 -7.52 -2.38
N ALA A 280 18.54 -7.12 -2.51
CA ALA A 280 19.67 -7.93 -2.10
C ALA A 280 19.72 -8.16 -0.58
N ARG A 281 19.45 -7.11 0.21
CA ARG A 281 19.53 -7.13 1.67
C ARG A 281 18.31 -7.74 2.35
N ALA A 282 17.11 -7.54 1.80
CA ALA A 282 15.86 -7.95 2.44
C ALA A 282 15.16 -9.13 1.75
N GLY A 283 15.41 -9.37 0.47
CA GLY A 283 14.62 -10.30 -0.35
C GLY A 283 13.42 -9.62 -1.00
N GLU A 284 12.37 -10.38 -1.30
CA GLU A 284 11.12 -9.86 -1.87
C GLU A 284 10.15 -9.45 -0.76
N THR A 285 9.95 -8.14 -0.63
CA THR A 285 9.13 -7.50 0.41
C THR A 285 7.95 -6.69 -0.17
N LEU A 286 7.67 -6.85 -1.47
CA LEU A 286 6.55 -6.26 -2.20
C LEU A 286 6.38 -4.75 -1.91
N ALA A 287 5.25 -4.30 -1.34
CA ALA A 287 5.02 -2.87 -1.07
C ALA A 287 6.01 -2.27 -0.06
N CYS A 288 6.63 -3.07 0.81
CA CYS A 288 7.60 -2.56 1.78
C CYS A 288 8.95 -2.21 1.13
N ALA A 289 9.24 -2.69 -0.09
CA ALA A 289 10.57 -2.57 -0.68
C ALA A 289 11.09 -1.12 -0.77
N PRO A 290 10.31 -0.11 -1.24
CA PRO A 290 10.81 1.26 -1.30
C PRO A 290 11.05 1.90 0.09
N LEU A 291 10.28 1.50 1.10
CA LEU A 291 10.50 2.00 2.47
C LEU A 291 11.74 1.35 3.10
N ILE A 292 11.98 0.06 2.84
CA ILE A 292 13.22 -0.61 3.26
C ILE A 292 14.44 0.00 2.56
N ALA A 293 14.31 0.36 1.28
CA ALA A 293 15.34 1.07 0.54
C ALA A 293 15.71 2.42 1.17
N LEU A 294 14.69 3.19 1.60
CA LEU A 294 14.90 4.43 2.37
C LEU A 294 15.58 4.17 3.72
N ALA A 295 15.16 3.13 4.45
CA ALA A 295 15.77 2.79 5.74
C ALA A 295 17.26 2.41 5.59
N LEU A 296 17.62 1.68 4.52
CA LEU A 296 19.00 1.34 4.20
C LEU A 296 19.83 2.57 3.84
N ALA A 297 19.31 3.48 3.01
CA ALA A 297 19.99 4.74 2.69
C ALA A 297 20.27 5.55 3.97
N ARG A 298 19.26 5.71 4.83
CA ARG A 298 19.42 6.44 6.10
C ARG A 298 20.42 5.77 7.04
N ALA A 299 20.41 4.44 7.14
CA ALA A 299 21.38 3.71 7.95
C ALA A 299 22.83 3.84 7.44
N ALA A 300 23.01 4.14 6.15
CA ALA A 300 24.31 4.45 5.56
C ALA A 300 24.76 5.91 5.78
N GLY A 301 23.93 6.74 6.43
CA GLY A 301 24.19 8.17 6.64
C GLY A 301 23.63 9.08 5.55
N ASP A 302 22.93 8.53 4.55
CA ASP A 302 22.35 9.30 3.46
C ASP A 302 20.97 9.86 3.86
N ALA A 303 20.98 11.09 4.40
CA ALA A 303 19.76 11.87 4.66
C ALA A 303 19.39 12.83 3.51
N GLY A 304 20.22 12.87 2.46
CA GLY A 304 20.18 13.84 1.37
C GLY A 304 19.37 13.38 0.14
N PRO A 305 19.64 13.94 -1.05
CA PRO A 305 18.87 13.65 -2.24
C PRO A 305 18.85 12.15 -2.54
N VAL A 306 17.66 11.61 -2.78
CA VAL A 306 17.45 10.17 -2.91
C VAL A 306 16.56 9.87 -4.10
N THR A 307 16.97 8.88 -4.91
CA THR A 307 16.17 8.36 -6.01
C THR A 307 15.70 6.95 -5.68
N LEU A 308 14.38 6.81 -5.61
CA LEU A 308 13.71 5.54 -5.38
C LEU A 308 12.99 5.10 -6.65
N THR A 309 12.98 3.81 -6.86
CA THR A 309 12.06 3.17 -7.80
C THR A 309 11.35 2.02 -7.14
N GLY A 310 10.23 1.62 -7.72
CA GLY A 310 9.48 0.44 -7.33
C GLY A 310 8.79 -0.15 -8.54
N GLU A 311 8.88 -1.47 -8.68
CA GLU A 311 8.20 -2.22 -9.74
C GLU A 311 7.14 -3.15 -9.16
N TRP A 312 5.98 -3.15 -9.79
CA TRP A 312 4.94 -4.13 -9.53
C TRP A 312 4.20 -4.46 -10.82
N ARG A 313 4.16 -5.75 -11.17
CA ARG A 313 3.39 -6.27 -12.33
C ARG A 313 3.66 -5.52 -13.64
N GLY A 314 4.94 -5.24 -13.92
CA GLY A 314 5.39 -4.54 -15.13
C GLY A 314 5.21 -3.02 -15.11
N ARG A 315 4.61 -2.44 -14.06
CA ARG A 315 4.61 -0.99 -13.84
C ARG A 315 5.77 -0.61 -12.95
N ARG A 316 6.60 0.32 -13.41
CA ARG A 316 7.72 0.89 -12.66
C ARG A 316 7.49 2.38 -12.43
N ALA A 317 7.52 2.78 -11.16
CA ALA A 317 7.41 4.18 -10.75
C ALA A 317 8.74 4.65 -10.14
N GLY A 318 9.04 5.93 -10.31
CA GLY A 318 10.21 6.59 -9.75
C GLY A 318 9.84 7.85 -8.98
N LEU A 319 10.59 8.11 -7.92
CA LEU A 319 10.49 9.33 -7.11
C LEU A 319 11.90 9.77 -6.74
N ALA A 320 12.23 11.02 -7.04
CA ALA A 320 13.50 11.63 -6.66
C ALA A 320 13.24 12.82 -5.73
N TRP A 321 13.97 12.89 -4.61
CA TRP A 321 14.12 14.11 -3.83
C TRP A 321 15.46 14.73 -4.18
N GLU A 322 15.46 15.95 -4.72
CA GLU A 322 16.65 16.60 -5.26
C GLU A 322 16.87 17.98 -4.63
N ALA A 323 18.12 18.43 -4.66
CA ALA A 323 18.46 19.81 -4.34
C ALA A 323 17.83 20.75 -5.37
N HIS A 324 17.42 21.93 -4.91
CA HIS A 324 16.92 23.00 -5.75
C HIS A 324 18.03 23.69 -6.54
#